data_AF-A0A915DM14-F1
#
_entry.id   AF-A0A915DM14-F1
#
_cell.length_a   1.000
_cell.length_b   1.000
_cell.length_c   1.000
_cell.angle_alpha   90.00
_cell.angle_beta   90.00
_cell.angle_gamma   90.00
#
_symmetry.space_group_name_H-M   'P 1'
#
loop_
_entity.id
_entity.type
_entity.pdbx_description
1 polymer ?
#
loop_
_entity_poly.entity_id
_entity_poly.type
_entity_poly.pdbx_seq_one_letter_code
_entity_poly.pdbx_strand_id
1 'polypeptide(L)'
;MWFSSYYVGTLMRPPPFPVHLWSCYNRTLAGQDRTINFAEAAHRRLHTILGIDHPTIGHFLGEMKKAQKLSDHSYEQCIMGQPAPKKKKSLLGSRQKNSRSGAIVRKKN
;
A
#
# COMPACT_ATOMS: atom_id res chain seq x y z
N MET A 1 20.34 -20.17 21.94
CA MET A 1 19.36 -20.12 20.83
C MET A 1 19.57 -18.84 20.03
N TRP A 2 19.72 -18.94 18.71
CA TRP A 2 20.07 -17.80 17.83
C TRP A 2 19.03 -16.67 17.83
N PHE A 3 17.75 -17.01 18.02
CA PHE A 3 16.63 -16.07 18.06
C PHE A 3 16.80 -14.98 19.12
N SER A 4 17.17 -15.35 20.35
CA SER A 4 17.39 -14.38 21.43
C SER A 4 18.62 -13.51 21.20
N SER A 5 19.64 -14.00 20.50
CA SER A 5 20.88 -13.24 20.26
C SER A 5 20.70 -12.17 19.18
N TYR A 6 19.84 -12.42 18.18
CA TYR A 6 19.61 -11.49 17.07
C TYR A 6 18.40 -10.57 17.27
N TYR A 7 17.30 -11.07 17.84
CA TYR A 7 16.05 -10.30 17.93
C TYR A 7 15.88 -9.54 19.25
N VAL A 8 16.38 -10.08 20.36
CA VAL A 8 16.29 -9.42 21.67
C VAL A 8 17.49 -8.50 21.91
N GLY A 9 18.59 -8.73 21.18
CA GLY A 9 19.88 -8.10 21.42
C GLY A 9 20.53 -8.70 22.66
N THR A 10 21.82 -9.04 22.57
CA THR A 10 22.63 -9.31 23.77
C THR A 10 22.50 -8.09 24.69
N LEU A 11 22.01 -8.30 25.92
CA LEU A 11 21.55 -7.33 26.94
C LEU A 11 22.49 -6.15 27.32
N MET A 12 23.57 -5.90 26.57
CA MET A 12 24.65 -4.99 26.93
C MET A 12 25.14 -4.09 25.78
N ARG A 13 24.49 -4.08 24.61
CA ARG A 13 24.86 -3.12 23.55
C ARG A 13 23.66 -2.28 23.10
N PRO A 14 23.75 -0.94 23.20
CA PRO A 14 22.74 -0.09 22.59
C PRO A 14 22.70 -0.34 21.07
N PRO A 15 21.53 -0.29 20.43
CA PRO A 15 21.43 -0.49 19.00
C PRO A 15 22.30 0.54 18.28
N PRO A 16 22.99 0.15 17.19
CA PRO A 16 23.89 1.04 16.46
C PRO A 16 23.15 2.23 15.84
N PHE A 17 21.83 2.11 15.66
CA PHE A 17 20.97 3.16 15.17
C PHE A 17 19.91 3.51 16.21
N PRO A 18 19.70 4.82 16.48
CA PRO A 18 18.66 5.23 17.41
C PRO A 18 17.28 4.80 16.92
N VAL A 19 16.43 4.40 17.88
CA VAL A 19 15.11 3.79 17.63
C VAL A 19 14.22 4.60 16.70
N HIS A 20 14.32 5.93 16.71
CA HIS A 20 13.51 6.80 15.85
C HIS A 20 13.84 6.67 14.34
N LEU A 21 15.00 6.11 13.97
CA LEU A 21 15.38 5.92 12.57
C LEU A 21 14.71 4.70 11.93
N TRP A 22 14.43 3.66 12.72
CA TRP A 22 13.90 2.37 12.23
C TRP A 22 12.52 2.02 12.79
N SER A 23 12.07 2.72 13.83
CA SER A 23 10.74 2.55 14.39
C SER A 23 9.71 3.44 13.69
N CYS A 24 8.60 2.82 13.27
CA CYS A 24 7.42 3.53 12.78
C CYS A 24 6.50 4.05 13.90
N TYR A 25 6.92 3.99 15.17
CA TYR A 25 6.08 4.30 16.33
C TYR A 25 5.53 5.72 16.32
N ASN A 26 6.41 6.73 16.21
CA ASN A 26 5.99 8.14 16.17
C ASN A 26 5.09 8.44 14.96
N ARG A 27 5.36 7.80 13.83
CA ARG A 27 4.57 7.94 12.59
C ARG A 27 3.16 7.34 12.75
N THR A 28 3.06 6.22 13.47
CA THR A 28 1.78 5.56 13.77
C THR A 28 0.94 6.38 14.72
N LEU A 29 1.54 6.99 15.75
CA LEU A 29 0.85 7.93 16.65
C LEU A 29 0.38 9.19 15.92
N ALA A 30 1.18 9.70 14.97
CA ALA A 30 0.85 10.87 14.16
C ALA A 30 -0.14 10.59 13.01
N GLY A 31 -0.62 9.35 12.86
CA GLY A 31 -1.56 8.96 11.79
C GLY A 31 -0.98 9.11 10.37
N GLN A 32 0.34 9.17 10.23
CA GLN A 32 1.03 9.39 8.97
C GLN A 32 1.20 8.08 8.21
N ASP A 33 1.05 8.10 6.88
CA ASP A 33 1.22 6.93 6.04
C ASP A 33 2.61 6.33 6.21
N ARG A 34 2.73 5.00 6.38
CA ARG A 34 4.04 4.33 6.36
C ARG A 34 4.59 4.44 4.93
N THR A 35 5.89 4.70 4.77
CA THR A 35 6.54 4.71 3.43
C THR A 35 6.28 3.41 2.65
N ILE A 36 6.09 2.32 3.37
CA ILE A 36 5.68 1.01 2.85
C ILE A 36 4.32 1.08 2.13
N ASN A 37 3.34 1.86 2.60
CA ASN A 37 2.02 1.91 1.98
C ASN A 37 2.08 2.51 0.57
N PHE A 38 2.89 3.56 0.37
CA PHE A 38 3.06 4.16 -0.95
C PHE A 38 3.81 3.22 -1.91
N ALA A 39 4.89 2.59 -1.43
CA ALA A 39 5.64 1.61 -2.21
C ALA A 39 4.76 0.39 -2.58
N GLU A 40 4.00 -0.16 -1.62
CA GLU A 40 3.04 -1.24 -1.85
C GLU A 40 1.92 -0.81 -2.81
N ALA A 41 1.40 0.42 -2.69
CA ALA A 41 0.37 0.93 -3.58
C ALA A 41 0.89 1.08 -5.02
N ALA A 42 2.11 1.61 -5.18
CA ALA A 42 2.78 1.67 -6.48
C ALA A 42 3.01 0.27 -7.05
N HIS A 43 3.48 -0.68 -6.23
CA HIS A 43 3.67 -2.06 -6.64
C HIS A 43 2.35 -2.73 -7.06
N ARG A 44 1.27 -2.59 -6.28
CA ARG A 44 -0.08 -3.09 -6.63
C ARG A 44 -0.59 -2.48 -7.93
N ARG A 45 -0.36 -1.18 -8.14
CA ARG A 45 -0.75 -0.48 -9.36
C ARG A 45 0.02 -1.03 -10.56
N LEU A 46 1.33 -1.21 -10.45
CA LEU A 46 2.18 -1.79 -11.49
C LEU A 46 1.76 -3.23 -11.79
N HIS A 47 1.54 -4.05 -10.76
CA HIS A 47 1.04 -5.41 -10.93
C HIS A 47 -0.31 -5.46 -11.66
N THR A 48 -1.22 -4.53 -11.35
CA THR A 48 -2.52 -4.41 -12.04
C THR A 48 -2.38 -4.01 -13.50
N ILE A 49 -1.41 -3.14 -13.82
CA ILE A 49 -1.12 -2.71 -15.19
C ILE A 49 -0.51 -3.87 -15.99
N LEU A 50 0.44 -4.58 -15.39
CA LEU A 50 1.18 -5.65 -16.06
C LEU A 50 0.36 -6.93 -16.22
N GLY A 51 -0.50 -7.26 -15.24
CA GLY A 51 -1.40 -8.41 -15.29
C GLY A 51 -0.71 -9.78 -15.36
N ILE A 52 0.61 -9.84 -15.14
CA ILE A 52 1.47 -11.01 -15.32
C ILE A 52 2.50 -11.03 -14.18
N ASP A 53 2.74 -12.20 -13.59
CA ASP A 53 3.69 -12.39 -12.47
C ASP A 53 5.15 -12.12 -12.87
N HIS A 54 5.54 -12.54 -14.09
CA HIS A 54 6.92 -12.41 -14.59
C HIS A 54 6.96 -11.90 -16.05
N PRO A 55 6.83 -10.58 -16.28
CA PRO A 55 6.91 -10.02 -17.62
C PRO A 55 8.36 -9.93 -18.12
N THR A 56 8.56 -10.20 -19.41
CA THR A 56 9.81 -9.87 -20.12
C THR A 56 10.00 -8.34 -20.15
N ILE A 57 11.24 -7.85 -20.18
CA ILE A 57 11.58 -6.42 -20.21
C ILE A 57 10.82 -5.66 -21.31
N GLY A 58 10.70 -6.25 -22.50
CA GLY A 58 9.97 -5.64 -23.61
C GLY A 58 8.46 -5.46 -23.33
N HIS A 59 7.83 -6.47 -22.72
CA HIS A 59 6.44 -6.40 -22.30
C HIS A 59 6.25 -5.33 -21.22
N PHE A 60 7.15 -5.31 -20.24
CA PHE A 60 7.16 -4.31 -19.17
C PHE A 60 7.22 -2.87 -19.73
N LEU A 61 8.15 -2.59 -20.64
CA LEU A 61 8.27 -1.27 -21.28
C LEU A 61 7.04 -0.91 -22.12
N GLY A 62 6.46 -1.89 -22.81
CA GLY A 62 5.23 -1.71 -23.58
C GLY A 62 4.05 -1.28 -22.70
N GLU A 63 3.84 -1.98 -21.59
CA GLU A 63 2.77 -1.66 -20.63
C GLU A 63 3.00 -0.32 -19.92
N MET A 64 4.25 0.02 -19.59
CA MET A 64 4.58 1.35 -19.06
C MET A 64 4.21 2.48 -20.03
N LYS A 65 4.53 2.33 -21.33
CA LYS A 65 4.15 3.33 -22.34
C LYS A 65 2.63 3.46 -22.46
N LYS A 66 1.87 2.37 -22.35
CA LYS A 66 0.40 2.41 -22.34
C LYS A 66 -0.12 3.15 -21.11
N ALA A 67 0.44 2.88 -19.93
CA ALA A 67 0.06 3.54 -18.68
C ALA A 67 0.34 5.06 -18.71
N GLN A 68 1.46 5.46 -19.31
CA GLN A 68 1.80 6.87 -19.52
C GLN A 68 0.75 7.54 -20.43
N LYS A 69 0.48 6.97 -21.61
CA LYS A 69 -0.53 7.49 -22.54
C LYS A 69 -1.91 7.67 -21.90
N LEU A 70 -2.34 6.73 -21.06
CA LEU A 70 -3.61 6.83 -20.33
C LEU A 70 -3.61 8.00 -19.33
N SER A 71 -2.48 8.23 -18.68
CA SER A 71 -2.31 9.33 -17.72
C SER A 71 -2.30 10.67 -18.45
N ASP A 72 -1.54 10.78 -19.53
CA ASP A 72 -1.50 11.97 -20.40
C ASP A 72 -2.89 12.27 -20.95
N HIS A 73 -3.61 11.25 -21.44
CA HIS A 73 -4.97 11.43 -21.93
C HIS A 73 -5.92 11.97 -20.86
N SER A 74 -5.80 11.49 -19.62
CA SER A 74 -6.61 11.99 -18.49
C SER A 74 -6.25 13.43 -18.13
N TYR A 75 -4.98 13.80 -18.25
CA TYR A 75 -4.49 15.15 -18.04
C TYR A 75 -5.01 16.12 -19.12
N GLU A 76 -4.96 15.73 -20.39
CA GLU A 76 -5.53 16.52 -21.48
C GLU A 76 -7.03 16.72 -21.33
N GLN A 77 -7.79 15.68 -20.93
CA GLN A 77 -9.21 15.85 -20.62
C GLN A 77 -9.46 16.88 -19.52
N CYS A 78 -8.60 16.92 -18.50
CA CYS A 78 -8.66 17.90 -17.43
C CYS A 78 -8.43 19.33 -17.95
N ILE A 79 -7.41 19.52 -18.80
CA ILE A 79 -7.13 20.82 -19.45
C ILE A 79 -8.32 21.27 -20.30
N MET A 80 -8.95 20.35 -21.03
CA MET A 80 -10.12 20.62 -21.88
C MET A 80 -11.41 20.88 -21.08
N GLY A 81 -11.35 20.92 -19.75
CA GLY A 81 -12.50 21.15 -18.88
C GLY A 81 -13.54 20.03 -18.90
N GLN A 82 -13.18 18.84 -19.40
CA GLN A 82 -14.08 17.71 -19.43
C GLN A 82 -14.32 17.20 -17.99
N PRO A 83 -15.56 16.87 -17.63
CA PRO A 83 -15.85 16.34 -16.31
C PRO A 83 -15.11 15.02 -16.11
N ALA A 84 -14.50 14.85 -14.93
CA ALA A 84 -13.77 13.63 -14.61
C ALA A 84 -14.64 12.39 -14.85
N PRO A 85 -14.07 11.30 -15.43
CA PRO A 85 -14.84 10.10 -15.72
C PRO A 85 -15.49 9.59 -14.43
N LYS A 86 -16.82 9.39 -14.48
CA LYS A 86 -17.61 8.93 -13.34
C LYS A 86 -16.98 7.64 -12.80
N LYS A 87 -16.53 7.66 -11.53
CA LYS A 87 -15.95 6.47 -10.87
C LYS A 87 -16.97 5.32 -10.99
N LYS A 88 -16.64 4.26 -11.74
CA LYS A 88 -17.43 3.03 -11.72
C LYS A 88 -17.37 2.49 -10.30
N LYS A 89 -18.53 2.32 -9.64
CA LYS A 89 -18.61 1.71 -8.30
C LYS A 89 -17.98 0.32 -8.39
N SER A 90 -16.84 0.11 -7.73
CA SER A 90 -16.22 -1.21 -7.70
C SER A 90 -17.05 -2.15 -6.83
N LEU A 91 -17.31 -3.36 -7.33
CA LEU A 91 -18.02 -4.42 -6.59
C LEU A 91 -17.29 -4.85 -5.31
N LEU A 92 -16.04 -4.42 -5.07
CA LEU A 92 -15.30 -4.68 -3.83
C LEU A 92 -15.87 -3.96 -2.60
N GLY A 93 -16.66 -2.89 -2.77
CA GLY A 93 -17.32 -2.18 -1.66
C GLY A 93 -18.41 -3.00 -0.93
N SER A 94 -18.85 -4.14 -1.47
CA SER A 94 -19.81 -5.03 -0.81
C SER A 94 -19.14 -6.03 0.15
N ARG A 95 -17.82 -6.29 0.01
CA ARG A 95 -17.13 -7.35 0.78
C ARG A 95 -16.72 -6.92 2.20
N GLN A 96 -16.61 -5.61 2.48
CA GLN A 96 -16.18 -5.09 3.78
C GLN A 96 -17.32 -4.90 4.81
N LYS A 97 -18.59 -5.07 4.42
CA LYS A 97 -19.72 -4.91 5.36
C LYS A 97 -20.04 -6.17 6.18
N ASN A 98 -19.50 -7.34 5.81
CA ASN A 98 -19.84 -8.61 6.47
C ASN A 98 -18.89 -9.05 7.60
N SER A 99 -17.85 -8.29 7.93
CA SER A 99 -16.87 -8.67 8.98
C SER A 99 -16.97 -7.86 10.28
N ARG A 100 -17.91 -6.91 10.39
CA ARG A 100 -18.13 -6.13 11.62
C ARG A 100 -19.33 -6.59 12.45
N SER A 101 -20.05 -7.63 12.02
CA SER A 101 -21.12 -8.28 12.78
C SER A 101 -20.55 -9.34 13.74
N GLY A 102 -19.69 -8.91 14.64
CA GLY A 102 -19.12 -9.71 15.72
C GLY A 102 -19.14 -8.90 17.00
N ALA A 103 -20.32 -8.37 17.36
CA ALA A 103 -20.50 -7.61 18.58
C ALA A 103 -20.22 -8.49 19.79
N ILE A 104 -19.25 -8.06 20.58
CA ILE A 104 -18.87 -8.59 21.89
C ILE A 104 -20.10 -8.56 22.80
N VAL A 105 -20.70 -9.73 23.06
CA VAL A 105 -21.70 -9.91 24.10
C VAL A 105 -20.98 -9.90 25.45
N ARG A 106 -20.98 -8.75 26.14
CA ARG A 106 -20.65 -8.69 27.57
C ARG A 106 -21.81 -9.33 28.35
N LYS A 107 -21.62 -10.56 28.83
CA LYS A 107 -22.45 -11.12 29.91
C LYS A 107 -22.19 -10.31 31.17
N LYS A 108 -23.22 -9.61 31.66
CA LYS A 108 -23.29 -9.16 33.06
C LYS A 108 -23.73 -10.36 33.90
N ASN A 109 -22.90 -10.74 34.86
CA ASN A 109 -23.39 -11.26 36.14
C ASN A 109 -23.43 -10.09 37.12
#